data_AF-A0A5D4XK95-F1
#
_entry.id   AF-A0A5D4XK95-F1
#
_cell.length_a   1.000
_cell.length_b   1.000
_cell.length_c   1.000
_cell.angle_alpha   90.00
_cell.angle_beta   90.00
_cell.angle_gamma   90.00
#
_symmetry.space_group_name_H-M   'P 1'
#
loop_
_entity.id
_entity.type
_entity.pdbx_description
1 polymer ?
#
loop_
_entity_poly.entity_id
_entity_poly.type
_entity_poly.pdbx_seq_one_letter_code
_entity_poly.pdbx_strand_id
1 'polypeptide(L)'
;MEAMDDKRIEHALSKLRRSSAMSMLMIAAGAVFLVGALYYSATRLTPLEQKIQALQTSEAEMSRKITVLNGELEEKRKELVEVETRLRKLDEALPLLQAGTRHLMSREYPEAIKSYQDFLAVSPDSSEAHNFLGYAEFRYAKSLEDPSAAKEHYDRARASLEKAVALQEGTAGRYRWAQYNLALLHFQLGDKEAALEAVAGTLAGSPAMVEMLCKDGQFRPMRLDDEIGARFVEIVDGVANARGLNTCWVTTARR
;
A
#
# COMPACT_ATOMS: atom_id res chain seq x y z
N MET A 1 -11.23 -106.73 -55.08
CA MET A 1 -11.22 -106.63 -53.61
C MET A 1 -10.87 -105.19 -53.21
N GLU A 2 -11.49 -104.18 -53.85
CA GLU A 2 -11.07 -102.76 -53.79
C GLU A 2 -12.18 -101.81 -53.30
N ALA A 3 -13.45 -102.21 -53.30
CA ALA A 3 -14.56 -101.34 -52.89
C ALA A 3 -14.76 -101.19 -51.35
N MET A 4 -14.01 -101.96 -50.54
CA MET A 4 -14.18 -102.01 -49.08
C MET A 4 -13.16 -101.15 -48.32
N ASP A 5 -12.09 -100.71 -48.98
CA ASP A 5 -11.02 -99.86 -48.43
C ASP A 5 -11.38 -98.36 -48.56
N ASP A 6 -11.99 -97.97 -49.68
CA ASP A 6 -12.50 -96.61 -49.92
C ASP A 6 -13.49 -96.15 -48.85
N LYS A 7 -14.45 -97.00 -48.43
CA LYS A 7 -15.44 -96.64 -47.40
C LYS A 7 -14.81 -96.37 -46.03
N ARG A 8 -13.71 -97.05 -45.68
CA ARG A 8 -13.02 -96.82 -44.39
C ARG A 8 -12.17 -95.55 -44.44
N ILE A 9 -11.50 -95.29 -45.57
CA ILE A 9 -10.73 -94.06 -45.81
C ILE A 9 -11.66 -92.84 -45.87
N GLU A 10 -12.78 -92.92 -46.58
CA GLU A 10 -13.83 -91.88 -46.59
C GLU A 10 -14.40 -91.63 -45.19
N HIS A 11 -14.62 -92.67 -44.40
CA HIS A 11 -15.13 -92.52 -43.03
C HIS A 11 -14.11 -91.82 -42.12
N ALA A 12 -12.81 -92.19 -42.19
CA ALA A 12 -11.74 -91.54 -41.44
C ALA A 12 -11.50 -90.08 -41.88
N LEU A 13 -11.50 -89.81 -43.20
CA LEU A 13 -11.42 -88.46 -43.76
C LEU A 13 -12.63 -87.60 -43.36
N SER A 14 -13.84 -88.17 -43.30
CA SER A 14 -15.04 -87.45 -42.85
C SER A 14 -14.99 -87.07 -41.37
N LYS A 15 -14.42 -87.93 -40.51
CA LYS A 15 -14.16 -87.62 -39.09
C LYS A 15 -13.09 -86.56 -38.92
N LEU A 16 -11.98 -86.63 -39.67
CA LEU A 16 -10.94 -85.60 -39.68
C LEU A 16 -11.48 -84.26 -40.18
N ARG A 17 -12.24 -84.23 -41.28
CA ARG A 17 -12.94 -83.03 -41.78
C ARG A 17 -13.92 -82.45 -40.77
N ARG A 18 -14.71 -83.28 -40.06
CA ARG A 18 -15.59 -82.82 -38.98
C ARG A 18 -14.80 -82.22 -37.81
N SER A 19 -13.72 -82.86 -37.37
CA SER A 19 -12.89 -82.33 -36.27
C SER A 19 -12.14 -81.04 -36.66
N SER A 20 -11.71 -80.95 -37.92
CA SER A 20 -11.06 -79.77 -38.51
C SER A 20 -12.05 -78.62 -38.68
N ALA A 21 -13.25 -78.88 -39.18
CA ALA A 21 -14.33 -77.90 -39.27
C ALA A 21 -14.77 -77.42 -37.87
N MET A 22 -14.86 -78.31 -36.89
CA MET A 22 -15.15 -77.97 -35.49
C MET A 22 -14.04 -77.07 -34.90
N SER A 23 -12.78 -77.39 -35.17
CA SER A 23 -11.63 -76.58 -34.73
C SER A 23 -11.61 -75.21 -35.40
N MET A 24 -11.88 -75.13 -36.71
CA MET A 24 -12.01 -73.84 -37.41
C MET A 24 -13.19 -73.01 -36.90
N LEU A 25 -14.30 -73.65 -36.54
CA LEU A 25 -15.45 -72.98 -35.89
C LEU A 25 -15.07 -72.41 -34.52
N MET A 26 -14.31 -73.16 -33.71
CA MET A 26 -13.83 -72.67 -32.42
C MET A 26 -12.83 -71.52 -32.57
N ILE A 27 -11.94 -71.57 -33.56
CA ILE A 27 -11.01 -70.48 -33.88
C ILE A 27 -11.79 -69.24 -34.36
N ALA A 28 -12.78 -69.42 -35.24
CA ALA A 28 -13.62 -68.34 -35.73
C ALA A 28 -14.47 -67.72 -34.61
N ALA A 29 -15.04 -68.54 -33.72
CA ALA A 29 -15.76 -68.07 -32.55
C ALA A 29 -14.84 -67.31 -31.58
N GLY A 30 -13.62 -67.81 -31.34
CA GLY A 30 -12.59 -67.11 -30.58
C GLY A 30 -12.17 -65.78 -31.23
N ALA A 31 -12.06 -65.72 -32.55
CA ALA A 31 -11.75 -64.50 -33.29
C ALA A 31 -12.88 -63.46 -33.17
N VAL A 32 -14.14 -63.87 -33.29
CA VAL A 32 -15.30 -62.98 -33.07
C VAL A 32 -15.33 -62.46 -31.64
N PHE A 33 -15.05 -63.31 -30.66
CA PHE A 33 -14.95 -62.90 -29.26
C PHE A 33 -13.82 -61.87 -29.05
N LEU A 34 -12.64 -62.10 -29.63
CA LEU A 34 -11.52 -61.16 -29.57
C LEU A 34 -11.84 -59.82 -30.23
N VAL A 35 -12.46 -59.82 -31.41
CA VAL A 35 -12.88 -58.59 -32.09
C VAL A 35 -13.93 -57.83 -31.27
N GLY A 36 -14.90 -58.54 -30.69
CA GLY A 36 -15.91 -57.94 -29.80
C GLY A 36 -15.29 -57.33 -28.54
N ALA A 37 -14.32 -58.01 -27.93
CA ALA A 37 -13.58 -57.51 -26.77
C ALA A 37 -12.74 -56.27 -27.13
N LEU A 38 -12.07 -56.27 -28.28
CA LEU A 38 -11.33 -55.11 -28.79
C LEU A 38 -12.25 -53.93 -29.09
N TYR A 39 -13.41 -54.17 -29.70
CA TYR A 39 -14.41 -53.14 -29.95
C TYR A 39 -14.97 -52.53 -28.66
N TYR A 40 -15.32 -53.38 -27.67
CA TYR A 40 -15.79 -52.92 -26.36
C TYR A 40 -14.71 -52.12 -25.63
N SER A 41 -13.46 -52.61 -25.66
CA SER A 41 -12.32 -51.91 -25.10
C SER A 41 -12.16 -50.50 -25.70
N ALA A 42 -12.14 -50.40 -27.03
CA ALA A 42 -11.93 -49.15 -27.75
C ALA A 42 -13.10 -48.14 -27.63
N THR A 43 -14.34 -48.62 -27.47
CA THR A 43 -15.52 -47.73 -27.47
C THR A 43 -16.07 -47.40 -26.08
N ARG A 44 -15.79 -48.24 -25.07
CA ARG A 44 -16.35 -48.08 -23.72
C ARG A 44 -15.30 -47.93 -22.63
N LEU A 45 -14.22 -48.73 -22.66
CA LEU A 45 -13.20 -48.70 -21.60
C LEU A 45 -12.23 -47.53 -21.77
N THR A 46 -11.60 -47.36 -22.93
CA THR A 46 -10.60 -46.31 -23.14
C THR A 46 -11.14 -44.88 -22.90
N PRO A 47 -12.38 -44.50 -23.28
CA PRO A 47 -12.88 -43.16 -22.98
C PRO A 47 -13.20 -42.98 -21.49
N LEU A 48 -13.54 -44.06 -20.78
CA LEU A 48 -13.77 -44.04 -19.35
C LEU A 48 -12.45 -43.86 -18.58
N GLU A 49 -11.40 -44.59 -18.98
CA GLU A 49 -10.05 -44.44 -18.46
C GLU A 49 -9.53 -43.01 -18.68
N GLN A 50 -9.72 -42.44 -19.87
CA GLN A 50 -9.37 -41.05 -20.16
C GLN A 50 -10.10 -40.05 -19.27
N LYS A 51 -11.40 -40.25 -19.00
CA LYS A 51 -12.17 -39.41 -18.07
C LYS A 51 -11.65 -39.52 -16.64
N ILE A 52 -11.37 -40.73 -16.15
CA ILE A 52 -10.81 -40.94 -14.82
C ILE A 52 -9.46 -40.22 -14.70
N GLN A 53 -8.60 -40.35 -15.71
CA GLN A 53 -7.28 -39.73 -15.69
C GLN A 53 -7.35 -38.19 -15.80
N ALA A 54 -8.29 -37.66 -16.58
CA ALA A 54 -8.56 -36.23 -16.64
C ALA A 54 -9.06 -35.68 -15.29
N LEU A 55 -9.96 -36.41 -14.62
CA LEU A 55 -10.44 -36.05 -13.27
C LEU A 55 -9.30 -36.08 -12.24
N GLN A 56 -8.48 -37.12 -12.24
CA GLN A 56 -7.30 -37.21 -11.35
C GLN A 56 -6.32 -36.05 -11.58
N THR A 57 -6.11 -35.67 -12.84
CA THR A 57 -5.25 -34.53 -13.19
C THR A 57 -5.84 -33.21 -12.67
N SER A 58 -7.16 -33.02 -12.84
CA SER A 58 -7.87 -31.84 -12.34
C SER A 58 -7.85 -31.76 -10.81
N GLU A 59 -8.01 -32.88 -10.11
CA GLU A 59 -7.93 -32.97 -8.65
C GLU A 59 -6.51 -32.62 -8.14
N ALA A 60 -5.47 -33.12 -8.82
CA ALA A 60 -4.09 -32.78 -8.49
C ALA A 60 -3.81 -31.28 -8.73
N GLU A 61 -4.33 -30.71 -9.82
CA GLU A 61 -4.23 -29.28 -10.10
C GLU A 61 -4.95 -28.45 -9.03
N MET A 62 -6.15 -28.85 -8.64
CA MET A 62 -6.93 -28.18 -7.60
C MET A 62 -6.21 -28.25 -6.24
N SER A 63 -5.65 -29.41 -5.89
CA SER A 63 -4.86 -29.60 -4.67
C SER A 63 -3.62 -28.70 -4.64
N ARG A 64 -2.92 -28.55 -5.78
CA ARG A 64 -1.81 -27.58 -5.90
C ARG A 64 -2.28 -26.15 -5.69
N LYS A 65 -3.39 -25.75 -6.32
CA LYS A 65 -3.97 -24.40 -6.15
C LYS A 65 -4.34 -24.12 -4.69
N ILE A 66 -5.01 -25.07 -4.02
CA ILE A 66 -5.33 -24.96 -2.59
C ILE A 66 -4.05 -24.79 -1.76
N THR A 67 -2.99 -25.52 -2.08
CA THR A 67 -1.70 -25.43 -1.36
C THR A 67 -1.07 -24.05 -1.52
N VAL A 68 -1.06 -23.49 -2.73
CA VAL A 68 -0.56 -22.13 -3.02
C VAL A 68 -1.39 -21.08 -2.28
N LEU A 69 -2.73 -21.13 -2.41
CA LEU A 69 -3.63 -20.19 -1.76
C LEU A 69 -3.53 -20.25 -0.22
N ASN A 70 -3.36 -21.44 0.35
CA ASN A 70 -3.12 -21.57 1.79
C ASN A 70 -1.81 -20.91 2.18
N GLY A 71 -0.75 -21.02 1.37
CA GLY A 71 0.51 -20.31 1.60
C GLY A 71 0.35 -18.79 1.58
N GLU A 72 -0.33 -18.25 0.56
CA GLU A 72 -0.63 -16.81 0.45
C GLU A 72 -1.50 -16.31 1.60
N LEU A 73 -2.50 -17.10 2.02
CA LEU A 73 -3.37 -16.78 3.14
C LEU A 73 -2.58 -16.70 4.46
N GLU A 74 -1.64 -17.63 4.69
CA GLU A 74 -0.79 -17.60 5.88
C GLU A 74 0.16 -16.39 5.89
N GLU A 75 0.69 -15.99 4.74
CA GLU A 75 1.47 -14.76 4.61
C GLU A 75 0.62 -13.52 4.94
N LYS A 76 -0.58 -13.42 4.36
CA LYS A 76 -1.51 -12.33 4.66
C LYS A 76 -1.99 -12.31 6.10
N ARG A 77 -2.14 -13.45 6.75
CA ARG A 77 -2.43 -13.52 8.19
C ARG A 77 -1.29 -12.94 9.03
N LYS A 78 -0.03 -13.21 8.66
CA LYS A 78 1.13 -12.62 9.36
C LYS A 78 1.19 -11.11 9.19
N GLU A 79 1.02 -10.62 7.95
CA GLU A 79 0.94 -9.18 7.67
C GLU A 79 -0.18 -8.53 8.49
N LEU A 80 -1.36 -9.16 8.57
CA LEU A 80 -2.50 -8.65 9.33
C LEU A 80 -2.16 -8.53 10.83
N VAL A 81 -1.55 -9.55 11.43
CA VAL A 81 -1.16 -9.52 12.85
C VAL A 81 -0.12 -8.43 13.12
N GLU A 82 0.82 -8.22 12.21
CA GLU A 82 1.80 -7.12 12.32
C GLU A 82 1.12 -5.75 12.27
N VAL A 83 0.21 -5.55 11.31
CA VAL A 83 -0.57 -4.32 11.18
C VAL A 83 -1.45 -4.07 12.41
N GLU A 84 -2.15 -5.09 12.91
CA GLU A 84 -2.97 -5.01 14.12
C GLU A 84 -2.12 -4.64 15.35
N THR A 85 -0.93 -5.23 15.46
CA THR A 85 0.02 -4.91 16.54
C THR A 85 0.48 -3.46 16.45
N ARG A 86 0.82 -2.98 15.25
CA ARG A 86 1.21 -1.58 15.03
C ARG A 86 0.06 -0.62 15.34
N LEU A 87 -1.16 -0.95 14.91
CA LEU A 87 -2.36 -0.16 15.15
C LEU A 87 -2.64 -0.05 16.65
N ARG A 88 -2.53 -1.15 17.39
CA ARG A 88 -2.71 -1.16 18.85
C ARG A 88 -1.73 -0.24 19.57
N LYS A 89 -0.43 -0.29 19.20
CA LYS A 89 0.58 0.62 19.75
C LYS A 89 0.25 2.09 19.45
N LEU A 90 -0.24 2.38 18.25
CA LEU A 90 -0.64 3.74 17.86
C LEU A 90 -1.87 4.21 18.65
N ASP A 91 -2.84 3.34 18.89
CA ASP A 91 -4.02 3.64 19.71
C ASP A 91 -3.62 3.98 21.15
N GLU A 92 -2.70 3.20 21.72
CA GLU A 92 -2.13 3.45 23.05
C GLU A 92 -1.31 4.76 23.11
N ALA A 93 -0.66 5.15 22.01
CA ALA A 93 0.15 6.36 21.93
C ALA A 93 -0.67 7.63 21.59
N LEU A 94 -1.82 7.51 20.94
CA LEU A 94 -2.64 8.66 20.50
C LEU A 94 -2.95 9.68 21.61
N PRO A 95 -3.23 9.28 22.87
CA PRO A 95 -3.39 10.22 23.97
C PRO A 95 -2.18 11.15 24.20
N LEU A 96 -0.95 10.70 23.88
CA LEU A 96 0.27 11.51 23.98
C LEU A 96 0.24 12.65 22.96
N LEU A 97 -0.12 12.37 21.70
CA LEU A 97 -0.25 13.40 20.67
C LEU A 97 -1.31 14.45 21.06
N GLN A 98 -2.44 13.98 21.59
CA GLN A 98 -3.52 14.87 22.07
C GLN A 98 -3.09 15.70 23.29
N ALA A 99 -2.37 15.10 24.23
CA ALA A 99 -1.80 15.81 25.38
C ALA A 99 -0.83 16.90 24.92
N GLY A 100 0.07 16.57 23.99
CA GLY A 100 0.99 17.54 23.39
C GLY A 100 0.27 18.74 22.79
N THR A 101 -0.81 18.51 22.04
CA THR A 101 -1.62 19.59 21.46
C THR A 101 -2.32 20.45 22.51
N ARG A 102 -2.85 19.84 23.59
CA ARG A 102 -3.43 20.60 24.70
C ARG A 102 -2.37 21.48 25.38
N HIS A 103 -1.22 20.91 25.72
CA HIS A 103 -0.11 21.67 26.33
C HIS A 103 0.37 22.80 25.42
N LEU A 104 0.51 22.55 24.11
CA LEU A 104 0.89 23.56 23.13
C LEU A 104 -0.11 24.72 23.09
N MET A 105 -1.42 24.43 23.11
CA MET A 105 -2.47 25.44 23.16
C MET A 105 -2.45 26.26 24.46
N SER A 106 -2.11 25.62 25.58
CA SER A 106 -1.89 26.26 26.89
C SER A 106 -0.55 27.00 27.01
N ARG A 107 0.32 26.92 25.99
CA ARG A 107 1.71 27.45 25.98
C ARG A 107 2.64 26.79 27.00
N GLU A 108 2.29 25.58 27.43
CA GLU A 108 3.11 24.69 28.26
C GLU A 108 4.09 23.94 27.34
N TYR A 109 5.06 24.69 26.80
CA TYR A 109 5.90 24.18 25.71
C TYR A 109 6.78 22.98 26.09
N PRO A 110 7.42 22.92 27.28
CA PRO A 110 8.19 21.75 27.69
C PRO A 110 7.37 20.47 27.73
N GLU A 111 6.15 20.53 28.26
CA GLU A 111 5.20 19.42 28.35
C GLU A 111 4.70 18.99 26.96
N ALA A 112 4.46 19.96 26.08
CA ALA A 112 4.10 19.70 24.69
C ALA A 112 5.21 18.95 23.95
N ILE A 113 6.45 19.46 24.05
CA ILE A 113 7.66 18.86 23.45
C ILE A 113 7.81 17.42 23.92
N LYS A 114 7.75 17.18 25.24
CA LYS A 114 7.85 15.84 25.82
C LYS A 114 6.77 14.91 25.27
N SER A 115 5.53 15.35 25.25
CA SER A 115 4.40 14.53 24.76
C SER A 115 4.57 14.13 23.29
N TYR A 116 5.07 15.04 22.45
CA TYR A 116 5.36 14.74 21.05
C TYR A 116 6.57 13.82 20.87
N GLN A 117 7.63 13.97 21.68
CA GLN A 117 8.76 13.04 21.70
C GLN A 117 8.34 11.63 22.12
N ASP A 118 7.52 11.51 23.16
CA ASP A 118 6.98 10.22 23.63
C ASP A 118 6.11 9.55 22.54
N PHE A 119 5.29 10.33 21.82
CA PHE A 119 4.54 9.81 20.66
C PHE A 119 5.46 9.34 19.52
N LEU A 120 6.50 10.12 19.20
CA LEU A 120 7.47 9.81 18.14
C LEU A 120 8.33 8.58 18.49
N ALA A 121 8.50 8.23 19.77
CA ALA A 121 9.13 6.98 20.17
C ALA A 121 8.33 5.73 19.71
N VAL A 122 7.01 5.88 19.55
CA VAL A 122 6.11 4.82 19.03
C VAL A 122 5.92 4.92 17.52
N SER A 123 5.81 6.15 16.99
CA SER A 123 5.58 6.44 15.57
C SER A 123 6.64 7.40 15.01
N PRO A 124 7.87 6.92 14.76
CA PRO A 124 9.01 7.77 14.42
C PRO A 124 8.88 8.50 13.08
N ASP A 125 8.04 7.98 12.18
CA ASP A 125 7.80 8.54 10.86
C ASP A 125 6.49 9.33 10.76
N SER A 126 5.90 9.72 11.90
CA SER A 126 4.74 10.61 11.90
C SER A 126 5.14 12.03 11.53
N SER A 127 4.91 12.40 10.26
CA SER A 127 5.13 13.77 9.77
C SER A 127 4.36 14.81 10.59
N GLU A 128 3.13 14.50 10.99
CA GLU A 128 2.31 15.40 11.81
C GLU A 128 2.93 15.65 13.19
N ALA A 129 3.42 14.60 13.85
CA ALA A 129 4.07 14.74 15.15
C ALA A 129 5.40 15.50 15.05
N HIS A 130 6.19 15.29 13.99
CA HIS A 130 7.37 16.09 13.72
C HIS A 130 7.04 17.57 13.46
N ASN A 131 5.95 17.86 12.74
CA ASN A 131 5.48 19.22 12.54
C ASN A 131 5.09 19.89 13.87
N PHE A 132 4.34 19.20 14.72
CA PHE A 132 3.93 19.75 16.01
C PHE A 132 5.09 19.91 16.99
N LEU A 133 6.02 18.94 17.04
CA LEU A 133 7.26 19.06 17.81
C LEU A 133 8.05 20.28 17.35
N GLY A 134 8.28 20.41 16.05
CA GLY A 134 9.02 21.54 15.49
C GLY A 134 8.37 22.89 15.79
N TYR A 135 7.04 22.97 15.70
CA TYR A 135 6.32 24.18 16.09
C TYR A 135 6.39 24.44 17.60
N ALA A 136 6.28 23.42 18.45
CA ALA A 136 6.40 23.58 19.91
C ALA A 136 7.81 24.06 20.32
N GLU A 137 8.86 23.48 19.75
CA GLU A 137 10.26 23.89 19.92
C GLU A 137 10.46 25.36 19.48
N PHE A 138 9.94 25.74 18.31
CA PHE A 138 9.99 27.12 17.80
C PHE A 138 9.31 28.11 18.76
N ARG A 139 8.13 27.76 19.24
CA ARG A 139 7.36 28.61 20.15
C ARG A 139 8.01 28.70 21.53
N TYR A 140 8.64 27.62 21.98
CA TYR A 140 9.42 27.62 23.22
C TYR A 140 10.63 28.53 23.10
N ALA A 141 11.43 28.36 22.04
CA ALA A 141 12.60 29.19 21.76
C ALA A 141 12.26 30.68 21.81
N LYS A 142 11.13 31.08 21.19
CA LYS A 142 10.66 32.47 21.18
C LYS A 142 10.26 32.99 22.57
N SER A 143 9.91 32.11 23.50
CA SER A 143 9.53 32.48 24.87
C SER A 143 10.72 32.54 25.84
N LEU A 144 11.90 32.05 25.44
CA LEU A 144 13.09 32.03 26.26
C LEU A 144 13.82 33.38 26.22
N GLU A 145 14.31 33.81 27.38
CA GLU A 145 15.13 35.02 27.50
C GLU A 145 16.62 34.74 27.19
N ASP A 146 17.10 33.53 27.49
CA ASP A 146 18.47 33.11 27.21
C ASP A 146 18.64 32.79 25.71
N PRO A 147 19.45 33.57 24.97
CA PRO A 147 19.68 33.35 23.55
C PRO A 147 20.34 32.00 23.24
N SER A 148 21.16 31.46 24.15
CA SER A 148 21.82 30.17 23.94
C SER A 148 20.81 29.03 24.01
N ALA A 149 19.96 29.03 25.04
CA ALA A 149 18.87 28.06 25.16
C ALA A 149 17.89 28.20 23.98
N ALA A 150 17.52 29.44 23.61
CA ALA A 150 16.64 29.68 22.46
C ALA A 150 17.23 29.11 21.15
N LYS A 151 18.53 29.30 20.92
CA LYS A 151 19.22 28.77 19.73
C LYS A 151 19.10 27.24 19.63
N GLU A 152 19.33 26.53 20.73
CA GLU A 152 19.23 25.07 20.75
C GLU A 152 17.82 24.59 20.37
N HIS A 153 16.79 25.26 20.89
CA HIS A 153 15.40 24.98 20.54
C HIS A 153 15.07 25.35 19.08
N TYR A 154 15.66 26.41 18.52
CA TYR A 154 15.53 26.71 17.09
C TYR A 154 16.18 25.65 16.19
N ASP A 155 17.33 25.12 16.57
CA ASP A 155 18.01 24.05 15.83
C ASP A 155 17.16 22.76 15.84
N ARG A 156 16.60 22.40 17.01
CA ARG A 156 15.63 21.30 17.11
C ARG A 156 14.37 21.54 16.28
N ALA A 157 13.81 22.74 16.36
CA ALA A 157 12.62 23.12 15.59
C ALA A 157 12.85 22.91 14.09
N ARG A 158 13.99 23.36 13.58
CA ARG A 158 14.38 23.18 12.17
C ARG A 158 14.46 21.71 11.81
N ALA A 159 15.20 20.92 12.57
CA ALA A 159 15.40 19.49 12.30
C ALA A 159 14.06 18.72 12.26
N SER A 160 13.15 18.99 13.20
CA SER A 160 11.83 18.36 13.21
C SER A 160 10.95 18.82 12.04
N LEU A 161 10.96 20.10 11.68
CA LEU A 161 10.19 20.60 10.55
C LEU A 161 10.72 20.07 9.21
N GLU A 162 12.03 20.03 9.01
CA GLU A 162 12.65 19.43 7.82
C GLU A 162 12.32 17.95 7.70
N LYS A 163 12.36 17.19 8.82
CA LYS A 163 11.93 15.80 8.85
C LYS A 163 10.44 15.66 8.49
N ALA A 164 9.58 16.53 9.00
CA ALA A 164 8.14 16.52 8.67
C ALA A 164 7.89 16.79 7.17
N VAL A 165 8.64 17.71 6.57
CA VAL A 165 8.59 18.01 5.13
C VAL A 165 9.05 16.81 4.31
N ALA A 166 10.21 16.24 4.64
CA ALA A 166 10.75 15.06 3.95
C ALA A 166 9.80 13.86 3.99
N LEU A 167 9.13 13.63 5.12
CA LEU A 167 8.11 12.58 5.26
C LEU A 167 6.82 12.86 4.48
N GLN A 168 6.57 14.11 4.08
CA GLN A 168 5.42 14.49 3.24
C GLN A 168 5.72 14.41 1.74
N GLU A 169 6.98 14.32 1.33
CA GLU A 169 7.35 14.18 -0.08
C GLU A 169 6.70 12.93 -0.69
N GLY A 170 5.88 13.13 -1.74
CA GLY A 170 5.12 12.05 -2.40
C GLY A 170 3.70 11.84 -1.87
N THR A 171 3.31 12.45 -0.74
CA THR A 171 1.90 12.52 -0.35
C THR A 171 1.21 13.65 -1.12
N ALA A 172 0.14 13.34 -1.86
CA ALA A 172 -0.73 14.35 -2.48
C ALA A 172 -1.56 15.08 -1.39
N GLY A 173 -0.87 15.74 -0.47
CA GLY A 173 -1.43 16.31 0.74
C GLY A 173 -1.75 17.78 0.59
N ARG A 174 -3.02 18.13 0.80
CA ARG A 174 -3.57 19.50 0.87
C ARG A 174 -3.03 20.33 2.05
N TYR A 175 -2.27 19.75 2.97
CA TYR A 175 -1.85 20.41 4.21
C TYR A 175 -0.32 20.48 4.31
N ARG A 176 0.23 21.65 3.96
CA ARG A 176 1.68 21.96 3.96
C ARG A 176 2.10 22.69 5.25
N TRP A 177 1.60 22.24 6.40
CA TRP A 177 1.84 22.89 7.69
C TRP A 177 3.32 22.91 8.09
N ALA A 178 4.06 21.83 7.81
CA ALA A 178 5.49 21.78 8.11
C ALA A 178 6.27 22.84 7.32
N GLN A 179 5.99 23.00 6.03
CA GLN A 179 6.60 24.04 5.19
C GLN A 179 6.21 25.44 5.64
N TYR A 180 4.93 25.64 6.01
CA TYR A 180 4.45 26.90 6.58
C TYR A 180 5.17 27.27 7.88
N ASN A 181 5.32 26.32 8.80
CA ASN A 181 6.02 26.51 10.06
C ASN A 181 7.52 26.72 9.85
N LEU A 182 8.11 26.06 8.86
CA LEU A 182 9.50 26.26 8.48
C LEU A 182 9.72 27.68 7.92
N ALA A 183 8.79 28.20 7.12
CA ALA A 183 8.82 29.59 6.65
C ALA A 183 8.79 30.61 7.80
N LEU A 184 7.94 30.37 8.82
CA LEU A 184 7.93 31.20 10.03
C LEU A 184 9.26 31.14 10.79
N LEU A 185 9.86 29.96 10.89
CA LEU A 185 11.15 29.77 11.54
C LEU A 185 12.27 30.50 10.79
N HIS A 186 12.38 30.34 9.47
CA HIS A 186 13.34 31.07 8.64
C HIS A 186 13.20 32.58 8.83
N PHE A 187 11.97 33.10 8.79
CA PHE A 187 11.73 34.51 8.99
C PHE A 187 12.16 34.99 10.38
N GLN A 188 11.84 34.24 11.43
CA GLN A 188 12.27 34.55 12.80
C GLN A 188 13.80 34.57 12.95
N LEU A 189 14.50 33.71 12.22
CA LEU A 189 15.96 33.62 12.25
C LEU A 189 16.66 34.60 11.30
N GLY A 190 15.90 35.46 10.61
CA GLY A 190 16.43 36.45 9.67
C GLY A 190 16.76 35.91 8.28
N ASP A 191 16.46 34.64 8.01
CA ASP A 191 16.63 34.01 6.70
C ASP A 191 15.44 34.33 5.79
N LYS A 192 15.34 35.61 5.40
CA LYS A 192 14.18 36.20 4.75
C LYS A 192 13.88 35.59 3.39
N GLU A 193 14.89 35.29 2.58
CA GLU A 193 14.71 34.70 1.26
C GLU A 193 14.19 33.27 1.36
N ALA A 194 14.78 32.43 2.23
CA ALA A 194 14.27 31.07 2.44
C ALA A 194 12.84 31.08 3.00
N ALA A 195 12.52 32.04 3.87
CA ALA A 195 11.17 32.22 4.37
C ALA A 195 10.18 32.53 3.25
N LEU A 196 10.53 33.46 2.35
CA LEU A 196 9.69 33.84 1.22
C LEU A 196 9.52 32.69 0.22
N GLU A 197 10.59 31.96 -0.08
CA GLU A 197 10.55 30.75 -0.92
C GLU A 197 9.63 29.69 -0.30
N ALA A 198 9.75 29.44 1.01
CA ALA A 198 8.90 28.47 1.70
C ALA A 198 7.42 28.89 1.74
N VAL A 199 7.11 30.19 1.88
CA VAL A 199 5.74 30.70 1.70
C VAL A 199 5.24 30.45 0.29
N ALA A 200 6.04 30.78 -0.74
CA ALA A 200 5.67 30.58 -2.14
C ALA A 200 5.42 29.10 -2.45
N GLY A 201 6.31 28.21 -2.02
CA GLY A 201 6.16 26.76 -2.17
C GLY A 201 4.94 26.20 -1.44
N THR A 202 4.66 26.71 -0.23
CA THR A 202 3.46 26.35 0.54
C THR A 202 2.19 26.68 -0.23
N LEU A 203 2.09 27.90 -0.78
CA LEU A 203 0.90 28.36 -1.51
C LEU A 203 0.79 27.76 -2.91
N ALA A 204 1.90 27.51 -3.60
CA ALA A 204 1.90 26.84 -4.90
C ALA A 204 1.38 25.40 -4.78
N GLY A 205 1.81 24.67 -3.74
CA GLY A 205 1.40 23.29 -3.54
C GLY A 205 0.12 23.12 -2.72
N SER A 206 -0.32 24.14 -1.97
CA SER A 206 -1.64 24.18 -1.34
C SER A 206 -2.20 25.61 -1.30
N PRO A 207 -2.85 26.06 -2.39
CA PRO A 207 -3.44 27.40 -2.44
C PRO A 207 -4.48 27.65 -1.34
N ALA A 208 -5.12 26.61 -0.80
CA ALA A 208 -6.09 26.75 0.30
C ALA A 208 -5.47 27.31 1.59
N MET A 209 -4.16 27.13 1.79
CA MET A 209 -3.45 27.66 2.97
C MET A 209 -3.46 29.19 3.05
N VAL A 210 -3.71 29.90 1.94
CA VAL A 210 -3.80 31.37 1.99
C VAL A 210 -4.94 31.83 2.91
N GLU A 211 -6.05 31.10 2.99
CA GLU A 211 -7.15 31.45 3.90
C GLU A 211 -6.70 31.42 5.36
N MET A 212 -5.85 30.45 5.70
CA MET A 212 -5.29 30.31 7.03
C MET A 212 -4.29 31.44 7.32
N LEU A 213 -3.35 31.71 6.42
CA LEU A 213 -2.40 32.82 6.51
C LEU A 213 -3.13 34.17 6.69
N CYS A 214 -4.23 34.37 5.98
CA CYS A 214 -5.08 35.57 6.12
C CYS A 214 -5.78 35.63 7.49
N LYS A 215 -6.06 34.50 8.16
CA LYS A 215 -6.71 34.46 9.48
C LYS A 215 -5.73 34.59 10.63
N ASP A 216 -4.59 33.90 10.58
CA ASP A 216 -3.66 33.83 11.71
C ASP A 216 -2.79 35.09 11.87
N GLY A 217 -2.52 35.79 10.76
CA GLY A 217 -1.69 36.99 10.73
C GLY A 217 -0.23 36.77 11.14
N GLN A 218 0.28 35.54 11.16
CA GLN A 218 1.64 35.25 11.64
C GLN A 218 2.72 35.90 10.76
N PHE A 219 2.43 36.09 9.47
CA PHE A 219 3.30 36.78 8.51
C PHE A 219 3.08 38.30 8.41
N ARG A 220 2.29 38.91 9.30
CA ARG A 220 2.12 40.38 9.31
C ARG A 220 3.44 41.15 9.36
N PRO A 221 4.44 40.75 10.17
CA PRO A 221 5.73 41.44 10.15
C PRO A 221 6.45 41.33 8.81
N MET A 222 6.33 40.20 8.11
CA MET A 222 6.95 39.99 6.79
C MET A 222 6.40 40.97 5.74
N ARG A 223 5.11 41.29 5.76
CA ARG A 223 4.52 42.33 4.88
C ARG A 223 5.12 43.72 5.11
N LEU A 224 5.60 43.99 6.33
CA LEU A 224 6.17 45.28 6.71
C LEU A 224 7.69 45.32 6.51
N ASP A 225 8.31 44.22 6.11
CA ASP A 225 9.75 44.17 5.84
C ASP A 225 10.08 44.93 4.55
N ASP A 226 11.11 45.78 4.60
CA ASP A 226 11.48 46.65 3.48
C ASP A 226 12.12 45.88 2.31
N GLU A 227 12.74 44.73 2.57
CA GLU A 227 13.47 43.95 1.56
C GLU A 227 12.54 42.98 0.82
N ILE A 228 11.72 42.25 1.58
CA ILE A 228 10.90 41.17 1.02
C ILE A 228 9.40 41.46 1.02
N GLY A 229 8.94 42.52 1.69
CA GLY A 229 7.52 42.77 1.90
C GLY A 229 6.71 42.96 0.61
N ALA A 230 7.27 43.64 -0.40
CA ALA A 230 6.60 43.82 -1.69
C ALA A 230 6.38 42.48 -2.43
N ARG A 231 7.41 41.63 -2.47
CA ARG A 231 7.34 40.30 -3.08
C ARG A 231 6.41 39.38 -2.31
N PHE A 232 6.44 39.43 -0.98
CA PHE A 232 5.51 38.69 -0.12
C PHE A 232 4.05 39.08 -0.43
N VAL A 233 3.76 40.38 -0.51
CA VAL A 233 2.43 40.87 -0.87
C VAL A 233 2.01 40.36 -2.24
N GLU A 234 2.87 40.46 -3.25
CA GLU A 234 2.58 39.98 -4.60
C GLU A 234 2.20 38.48 -4.62
N ILE A 235 2.99 37.64 -3.96
CA ILE A 235 2.75 36.18 -3.88
C ILE A 235 1.41 35.88 -3.20
N VAL A 236 1.17 36.49 -2.04
CA VAL A 236 0.00 36.16 -1.23
C VAL A 236 -1.27 36.79 -1.81
N ASP A 237 -1.20 38.02 -2.30
CA ASP A 237 -2.33 38.73 -2.94
C ASP A 237 -2.80 38.01 -4.20
N GLY A 238 -1.87 37.55 -5.05
CA GLY A 238 -2.21 36.77 -6.24
C GLY A 238 -3.02 35.51 -5.93
N VAL A 239 -2.60 34.76 -4.90
CA VAL A 239 -3.30 33.53 -4.48
C VAL A 239 -4.61 33.85 -3.75
N ALA A 240 -4.64 34.90 -2.92
CA ALA A 240 -5.84 35.33 -2.19
C ALA A 240 -6.94 35.81 -3.15
N ASN A 241 -6.60 36.64 -4.14
CA ASN A 241 -7.52 37.16 -5.15
C ASN A 241 -8.06 36.05 -6.04
N ALA A 242 -7.21 35.11 -6.46
CA ALA A 242 -7.64 33.92 -7.23
C ALA A 242 -8.66 33.04 -6.46
N ARG A 243 -8.72 33.18 -5.13
CA ARG A 243 -9.66 32.47 -4.25
C ARG A 243 -10.80 33.35 -3.72
N GLY A 244 -10.92 34.60 -4.18
CA GLY A 244 -11.98 35.53 -3.76
C GLY A 244 -11.87 35.99 -2.30
N LEU A 245 -10.67 35.97 -1.71
CA LEU A 245 -10.45 36.37 -0.32
C LEU A 245 -10.25 37.89 -0.18
N ASN A 246 -11.34 38.63 -0.37
CA ASN A 246 -11.35 40.10 -0.39
C ASN A 246 -11.12 40.75 0.98
N THR A 247 -11.11 39.96 2.07
CA THR A 247 -10.90 40.42 3.45
C THR A 247 -9.51 40.06 3.99
N CYS A 248 -8.63 39.50 3.16
CA CYS A 248 -7.27 39.20 3.59
C CYS A 248 -6.53 40.49 3.96
N TRP A 249 -5.86 40.51 5.11
CA TRP A 249 -5.09 41.68 5.52
C TRP A 249 -3.97 42.03 4.53
N VAL A 250 -3.52 41.06 3.71
CA VAL A 250 -2.56 41.31 2.62
C VAL A 250 -3.18 42.10 1.47
N THR A 251 -4.42 41.79 1.09
CA THR A 251 -5.13 42.42 -0.05
C THR A 251 -5.63 43.83 0.30
N THR A 252 -5.77 44.14 1.60
CA THR A 252 -6.14 45.49 2.04
C THR A 252 -4.97 46.47 1.98
N ALA A 253 -5.19 47.64 1.37
CA ALA A 253 -4.23 48.74 1.29
C ALA A 253 -3.65 49.08 2.69
N ARG A 254 -2.36 49.48 2.74
CA ARG A 254 -1.71 49.95 3.98
C ARG A 254 -2.56 51.10 4.56
N ARG A 255 -3.24 50.86 5.69
CA ARG A 255 -3.82 51.91 6.53
C ARG A 255 -2.82 52.25 7.62
#